data_AF-A0A952XB86-F1
#
_entry.id   AF-A0A952XB86-F1
#
_cell.length_a   1.000
_cell.length_b   1.000
_cell.length_c   1.000
_cell.angle_alpha   90.00
_cell.angle_beta   90.00
_cell.angle_gamma   90.00
#
_symmetry.space_group_name_H-M   'P 1'
#
loop_
_entity.id
_entity.type
_entity.pdbx_description
1 polymer ?
#
loop_
_entity_poly.entity_id
_entity_poly.type
_entity_poly.pdbx_seq_one_letter_code
_entity_poly.pdbx_strand_id
1 'polypeptide(L)'
;MSAETTELLGLPYIVPSQAQKHVSHNEAIRTLDALVQLAVKSRDLAAPPAEPAPGQRHIVAADATGAWTGKDGQVAAWLDGHWHFLAPNTGWLAWVEAEETLLVFATAGWIDFAPAAAAATGGSMLGVNTDADETNRLAVKSDAALFSHDDVMPGTGDMRLVVNKAAAERTASFLFQDDWSGRAEFGLTGSNDLTFKVSADGTVWKNAIVIDRATARVAFPAGSVYRERLAAPRTFHVRTDGDDGNDGLSDTSAGAFLTLQHAVDIVAGELDLGGFTVTIQLGAGTHAAAVLKPVAGGFVEIVGDEATPSNVVIAGSAARAIDGSLAIGSAWTIAGVRLQTTGSGQYDVAAMIAGHGTALRFRNVDFGTIGSAAPHILALGGTIEATGNYTISGGGGRHYWVANGGGVLVQSRTITLTGTPAFGTAFAYARTCGTMTIGGNTYAGAATGQRYHTAQNGVINTVAGGATYFPGDSAGATATGGQYI
;
A
#
# COMPACT_ATOMS: atom_id res chain seq x y z
N MET A 1 -49.96 -51.09 -61.13
CA MET A 1 -50.74 -51.00 -59.89
C MET A 1 -50.55 -49.58 -59.40
N SER A 2 -51.63 -48.79 -59.34
CA SER A 2 -51.56 -47.40 -58.87
C SER A 2 -51.04 -47.39 -57.44
N ALA A 3 -50.02 -46.56 -57.15
CA ALA A 3 -49.57 -46.35 -55.78
C ALA A 3 -50.76 -45.93 -54.92
N GLU A 4 -51.08 -46.71 -53.89
CA GLU A 4 -52.19 -46.44 -52.97
C GLU A 4 -51.78 -45.48 -51.83
N THR A 5 -50.49 -45.15 -51.75
CA THR A 5 -49.89 -44.30 -50.72
C THR A 5 -48.84 -43.33 -51.29
N THR A 6 -48.48 -42.30 -50.53
CA THR A 6 -47.36 -41.39 -50.84
C THR A 6 -45.98 -42.07 -50.66
N GLU A 7 -44.93 -41.48 -51.24
CA GLU A 7 -43.57 -42.07 -51.33
C GLU A 7 -42.76 -41.93 -50.03
N LEU A 8 -42.90 -40.82 -49.28
CA LEU A 8 -42.04 -40.53 -48.11
C LEU A 8 -42.64 -41.04 -46.79
N LEU A 9 -43.93 -40.75 -46.57
CA LEU A 9 -44.62 -41.00 -45.30
C LEU A 9 -45.69 -42.10 -45.40
N GLY A 10 -45.93 -42.65 -46.60
CA GLY A 10 -46.91 -43.72 -46.80
C GLY A 10 -48.35 -43.30 -46.53
N LEU A 11 -48.70 -42.04 -46.76
CA LEU A 11 -50.05 -41.50 -46.52
C LEU A 11 -51.01 -42.04 -47.58
N PRO A 12 -52.20 -42.55 -47.18
CA PRO A 12 -53.13 -43.16 -48.13
C PRO A 12 -53.77 -42.12 -49.06
N TYR A 13 -53.83 -42.44 -50.35
CA TYR A 13 -54.58 -41.65 -51.32
C TYR A 13 -56.06 -42.02 -51.36
N ILE A 14 -56.91 -41.04 -51.70
CA ILE A 14 -58.30 -41.32 -52.04
C ILE A 14 -58.36 -41.98 -53.42
N VAL A 15 -59.06 -43.10 -53.52
CA VAL A 15 -59.24 -43.84 -54.78
C VAL A 15 -60.00 -43.00 -55.84
N PRO A 16 -59.74 -43.21 -57.14
CA PRO A 16 -60.44 -42.51 -58.22
C PRO A 16 -61.97 -42.70 -58.20
N SER A 17 -62.70 -41.83 -58.92
CA SER A 17 -64.17 -41.86 -59.11
C SER A 17 -65.03 -41.45 -57.89
N GLN A 18 -64.44 -40.85 -56.86
CA GLN A 18 -65.15 -40.21 -55.75
C GLN A 18 -65.49 -38.73 -56.05
N ALA A 19 -66.34 -38.48 -57.06
CA ALA A 19 -66.80 -37.13 -57.45
C ALA A 19 -65.67 -36.09 -57.67
N GLN A 20 -64.54 -36.52 -58.26
CA GLN A 20 -63.32 -35.71 -58.50
C GLN A 20 -62.63 -35.14 -57.24
N LYS A 21 -63.06 -35.48 -56.02
CA LYS A 21 -62.41 -35.01 -54.78
C LYS A 21 -60.98 -35.53 -54.59
N HIS A 22 -60.70 -36.73 -55.12
CA HIS A 22 -59.38 -37.36 -55.10
C HIS A 22 -58.29 -36.51 -55.77
N VAL A 23 -58.63 -35.65 -56.74
CA VAL A 23 -57.63 -34.83 -57.46
C VAL A 23 -56.98 -33.82 -56.52
N SER A 24 -57.75 -32.88 -55.98
CA SER A 24 -57.24 -31.82 -55.11
C SER A 24 -56.74 -32.32 -53.76
N HIS A 25 -57.38 -33.34 -53.19
CA HIS A 25 -56.95 -33.90 -51.91
C HIS A 25 -55.61 -34.65 -52.05
N ASN A 26 -55.46 -35.52 -53.06
CA ASN A 26 -54.22 -36.26 -53.22
C ASN A 26 -53.06 -35.33 -53.62
N GLU A 27 -53.34 -34.21 -54.31
CA GLU A 27 -52.35 -33.16 -54.54
C GLU A 27 -51.88 -32.51 -53.22
N ALA A 28 -52.81 -32.13 -52.33
CA ALA A 28 -52.46 -31.60 -51.01
C ALA A 28 -51.67 -32.60 -50.16
N ILE A 29 -52.04 -33.88 -50.21
CA ILE A 29 -51.34 -34.97 -49.50
C ILE A 29 -49.92 -35.16 -50.05
N ARG A 30 -49.69 -35.06 -51.37
CA ARG A 30 -48.33 -35.06 -51.96
C ARG A 30 -47.49 -33.91 -51.46
N THR A 31 -48.06 -32.71 -51.39
CA THR A 31 -47.34 -31.54 -50.87
C THR A 31 -46.96 -31.73 -49.40
N LEU A 32 -47.86 -32.26 -48.56
CA LEU A 32 -47.56 -32.54 -47.17
C LEU A 32 -46.49 -33.63 -47.01
N ASP A 33 -46.55 -34.69 -47.82
CA ASP A 33 -45.56 -35.77 -47.84
C ASP A 33 -44.13 -35.23 -48.11
N ALA A 34 -44.02 -34.28 -49.03
CA ALA A 34 -42.75 -33.64 -49.36
C ALA A 34 -42.23 -32.69 -48.27
N LEU A 35 -43.10 -32.04 -47.49
CA LEU A 35 -42.74 -30.97 -46.55
C LEU A 35 -42.66 -31.38 -45.08
N VAL A 36 -43.45 -32.35 -44.65
CA VAL A 36 -43.42 -32.82 -43.26
C VAL A 36 -42.11 -33.56 -43.03
N GLN A 37 -41.36 -33.17 -41.99
CA GLN A 37 -39.99 -33.66 -41.74
C GLN A 37 -39.09 -33.47 -42.98
N LEU A 38 -39.04 -32.23 -43.49
CA LEU A 38 -38.29 -31.90 -44.71
C LEU A 38 -36.79 -32.21 -44.55
N ALA A 39 -36.35 -33.24 -45.27
CA ALA A 39 -34.95 -33.62 -45.42
C ALA A 39 -34.61 -33.69 -46.92
N VAL A 40 -33.55 -32.98 -47.31
CA VAL A 40 -33.08 -32.89 -48.70
C VAL A 40 -31.69 -33.49 -48.82
N LYS A 41 -31.38 -34.09 -49.97
CA LYS A 41 -30.06 -34.68 -50.22
C LYS A 41 -28.96 -33.65 -50.33
N SER A 42 -29.22 -32.53 -51.01
CA SER A 42 -28.26 -31.45 -51.21
C SER A 42 -28.98 -30.11 -51.46
N ARG A 43 -28.25 -29.01 -51.27
CA ARG A 43 -28.63 -27.64 -51.68
C ARG A 43 -27.74 -27.04 -52.78
N ASP A 44 -26.74 -27.79 -53.26
CA ASP A 44 -25.68 -27.27 -54.14
C ASP A 44 -25.82 -27.70 -55.60
N LEU A 45 -26.90 -28.42 -55.94
CA LEU A 45 -27.15 -28.88 -57.29
C LEU A 45 -27.97 -27.85 -58.06
N ALA A 46 -27.43 -27.36 -59.18
CA ALA A 46 -28.14 -26.49 -60.12
C ALA A 46 -28.86 -27.30 -61.23
N ALA A 47 -28.64 -28.61 -61.33
CA ALA A 47 -29.27 -29.50 -62.31
C ALA A 47 -29.83 -30.75 -61.62
N PRO A 48 -30.97 -31.32 -62.10
CA PRO A 48 -31.50 -32.56 -61.56
C PRO A 48 -30.49 -33.72 -61.71
N PRO A 49 -30.38 -34.61 -60.71
CA PRO A 49 -29.69 -35.89 -60.88
C PRO A 49 -30.25 -36.66 -62.09
N ALA A 50 -29.40 -37.40 -62.80
CA ALA A 50 -29.81 -38.17 -63.98
C ALA A 50 -30.83 -39.28 -63.64
N GLU A 51 -30.68 -39.90 -62.47
CA GLU A 51 -31.52 -41.01 -61.98
C GLU A 51 -31.97 -40.72 -60.54
N PRO A 52 -32.98 -39.83 -60.35
CA PRO A 52 -33.48 -39.52 -59.02
C PRO A 52 -34.31 -40.67 -58.45
N ALA A 53 -34.07 -41.02 -57.18
CA ALA A 53 -34.86 -42.03 -56.48
C ALA A 53 -36.26 -41.48 -56.12
N PRO A 54 -37.32 -42.31 -56.10
CA PRO A 54 -38.64 -41.90 -55.59
C PRO A 54 -38.53 -41.27 -54.18
N GLY A 55 -39.20 -40.14 -53.98
CA GLY A 55 -39.15 -39.36 -52.73
C GLY A 55 -37.88 -38.51 -52.56
N GLN A 56 -36.92 -38.55 -53.48
CA GLN A 56 -35.70 -37.74 -53.37
C GLN A 56 -36.01 -36.25 -53.43
N ARG A 57 -35.51 -35.49 -52.45
CA ARG A 57 -35.70 -34.03 -52.34
C ARG A 57 -34.37 -33.29 -52.42
N HIS A 58 -34.36 -32.10 -53.00
CA HIS A 58 -33.22 -31.18 -53.07
C HIS A 58 -33.69 -29.74 -52.85
N ILE A 59 -32.81 -28.88 -52.36
CA ILE A 59 -32.95 -27.44 -52.56
C ILE A 59 -32.24 -27.11 -53.87
N VAL A 60 -32.93 -26.46 -54.79
CA VAL A 60 -32.37 -26.09 -56.09
C VAL A 60 -31.37 -24.96 -55.89
N ALA A 61 -30.11 -25.17 -56.26
CA ALA A 61 -29.08 -24.13 -56.21
C ALA A 61 -29.38 -23.00 -57.20
N ALA A 62 -28.67 -21.89 -57.05
CA ALA A 62 -28.73 -20.79 -58.01
C ALA A 62 -28.27 -21.22 -59.42
N ASP A 63 -28.71 -20.47 -60.42
CA ASP A 63 -28.44 -20.70 -61.84
C ASP A 63 -28.98 -22.05 -62.33
N ALA A 64 -30.20 -22.39 -61.94
CA ALA A 64 -30.82 -23.68 -62.20
C ALA A 64 -30.99 -24.01 -63.70
N THR A 65 -30.69 -25.26 -64.07
CA THR A 65 -30.65 -25.77 -65.45
C THR A 65 -31.51 -27.02 -65.63
N GLY A 66 -31.76 -27.41 -66.88
CA GLY A 66 -32.54 -28.60 -67.21
C GLY A 66 -33.98 -28.50 -66.70
N ALA A 67 -34.49 -29.57 -66.07
CA ALA A 67 -35.85 -29.57 -65.52
C ALA A 67 -36.03 -28.60 -64.34
N TRP A 68 -34.94 -28.06 -63.78
CA TRP A 68 -34.96 -27.16 -62.64
C TRP A 68 -34.91 -25.67 -63.02
N THR A 69 -34.84 -25.34 -64.32
CA THR A 69 -34.74 -23.95 -64.77
C THR A 69 -35.86 -23.05 -64.22
N GLY A 70 -35.45 -21.93 -63.59
CA GLY A 70 -36.33 -20.95 -62.96
C GLY A 70 -36.91 -21.37 -61.61
N LYS A 71 -36.32 -22.38 -60.96
CA LYS A 71 -36.76 -22.92 -59.65
C LYS A 71 -35.73 -22.73 -58.54
N ASP A 72 -34.81 -21.79 -58.72
CA ASP A 72 -33.76 -21.45 -57.75
C ASP A 72 -34.33 -21.25 -56.34
N GLY A 73 -33.71 -21.88 -55.35
CA GLY A 73 -34.10 -21.83 -53.93
C GLY A 73 -35.37 -22.61 -53.57
N GLN A 74 -36.10 -23.18 -54.53
CA GLN A 74 -37.27 -24.02 -54.24
C GLN A 74 -36.86 -25.42 -53.79
N VAL A 75 -37.76 -26.09 -53.06
CA VAL A 75 -37.61 -27.51 -52.74
C VAL A 75 -38.12 -28.31 -53.93
N ALA A 76 -37.23 -29.06 -54.58
CA ALA A 76 -37.57 -29.99 -55.65
C ALA A 76 -37.74 -31.40 -55.06
N ALA A 77 -38.89 -32.03 -55.27
CA ALA A 77 -39.22 -33.39 -54.83
C ALA A 77 -39.53 -34.29 -56.03
N TRP A 78 -38.88 -35.45 -56.14
CA TRP A 78 -39.15 -36.43 -57.18
C TRP A 78 -40.28 -37.37 -56.76
N LEU A 79 -41.48 -37.15 -57.29
CA LEU A 79 -42.70 -37.90 -56.94
C LEU A 79 -43.43 -38.32 -58.21
N ASP A 80 -44.05 -39.50 -58.21
CA ASP A 80 -44.83 -40.02 -59.34
C ASP A 80 -44.10 -39.91 -60.71
N GLY A 81 -42.77 -40.03 -60.70
CA GLY A 81 -41.91 -39.96 -61.89
C GLY A 81 -41.66 -38.55 -62.46
N HIS A 82 -41.95 -37.48 -61.71
CA HIS A 82 -41.74 -36.09 -62.14
C HIS A 82 -41.24 -35.21 -60.98
N TRP A 83 -40.64 -34.05 -61.30
CA TRP A 83 -40.23 -33.07 -60.30
C TRP A 83 -41.40 -32.17 -59.89
N HIS A 84 -41.71 -32.18 -58.59
CA HIS A 84 -42.60 -31.23 -57.95
C HIS A 84 -41.77 -30.14 -57.26
N PHE A 85 -42.10 -28.87 -57.51
CA PHE A 85 -41.37 -27.73 -56.93
C PHE A 85 -42.23 -26.97 -55.93
N LEU A 86 -41.67 -26.73 -54.76
CA LEU A 86 -42.35 -26.08 -53.63
C LEU A 86 -41.59 -24.81 -53.27
N ALA A 87 -42.25 -23.67 -53.42
CA ALA A 87 -41.70 -22.37 -53.01
C ALA A 87 -41.72 -22.28 -51.47
N PRO A 88 -40.55 -22.14 -50.81
CA PRO A 88 -40.50 -22.04 -49.36
C PRO A 88 -41.06 -20.72 -48.85
N ASN A 89 -41.69 -20.77 -47.68
CA ASN A 89 -42.09 -19.58 -46.93
C ASN A 89 -41.07 -19.29 -45.82
N THR A 90 -40.95 -18.02 -45.41
CA THR A 90 -40.08 -17.63 -44.30
C THR A 90 -40.40 -18.47 -43.04
N GLY A 91 -39.37 -19.04 -42.42
CA GLY A 91 -39.47 -19.91 -41.25
C GLY A 91 -39.53 -21.40 -41.56
N TRP A 92 -39.56 -21.82 -42.84
CA TRP A 92 -39.42 -23.24 -43.19
C TRP A 92 -38.06 -23.78 -42.75
N LEU A 93 -38.07 -25.01 -42.24
CA LEU A 93 -36.86 -25.74 -41.83
C LEU A 93 -36.58 -26.89 -42.79
N ALA A 94 -35.33 -27.12 -43.12
CA ALA A 94 -34.90 -28.25 -43.96
C ALA A 94 -33.59 -28.85 -43.44
N TRP A 95 -33.56 -30.16 -43.25
CA TRP A 95 -32.32 -30.90 -42.96
C TRP A 95 -31.59 -31.21 -44.27
N VAL A 96 -30.32 -30.81 -44.41
CA VAL A 96 -29.49 -31.15 -45.58
C VAL A 96 -28.63 -32.34 -45.23
N GLU A 97 -28.93 -33.50 -45.82
CA GLU A 97 -28.23 -34.75 -45.52
C GLU A 97 -26.74 -34.73 -45.89
N ALA A 98 -26.36 -34.11 -47.02
CA ALA A 98 -24.97 -34.03 -47.44
C ALA A 98 -24.06 -33.22 -46.50
N GLU A 99 -24.65 -32.34 -45.68
CA GLU A 99 -23.93 -31.41 -44.80
C GLU A 99 -24.19 -31.66 -43.31
N GLU A 100 -25.10 -32.59 -42.98
CA GLU A 100 -25.58 -32.85 -41.61
C GLU A 100 -26.00 -31.55 -40.86
N THR A 101 -26.64 -30.63 -41.57
CA THR A 101 -27.04 -29.32 -41.03
C THR A 101 -28.53 -29.03 -41.21
N LEU A 102 -29.08 -28.25 -40.28
CA LEU A 102 -30.44 -27.72 -40.37
C LEU A 102 -30.39 -26.32 -40.99
N LEU A 103 -31.26 -26.04 -41.94
CA LEU A 103 -31.43 -24.72 -42.55
C LEU A 103 -32.77 -24.10 -42.14
N VAL A 104 -32.83 -22.78 -42.17
CA VAL A 104 -34.07 -22.00 -42.11
C VAL A 104 -34.19 -21.10 -43.33
N PHE A 105 -35.38 -21.04 -43.94
CA PHE A 105 -35.65 -20.11 -45.02
C PHE A 105 -35.94 -18.72 -44.45
N ALA A 106 -35.07 -17.75 -44.74
CA ALA A 106 -35.18 -16.35 -44.34
C ALA A 106 -35.54 -15.46 -45.55
N THR A 107 -35.63 -14.14 -45.36
CA THR A 107 -35.92 -13.18 -46.44
C THR A 107 -34.86 -13.18 -47.55
N ALA A 108 -33.63 -13.60 -47.24
CA ALA A 108 -32.51 -13.69 -48.18
C ALA A 108 -32.34 -15.08 -48.83
N GLY A 109 -33.23 -16.04 -48.51
CA GLY A 109 -33.11 -17.43 -48.96
C GLY A 109 -32.81 -18.40 -47.81
N TRP A 110 -32.33 -19.60 -48.14
CA TRP A 110 -31.93 -20.61 -47.16
C TRP A 110 -30.62 -20.20 -46.46
N ILE A 111 -30.64 -20.15 -45.13
CA ILE A 111 -29.45 -19.90 -44.29
C ILE A 111 -29.30 -21.02 -43.26
N ASP A 112 -28.09 -21.21 -42.75
CA ASP A 112 -27.83 -22.20 -41.70
C ASP A 112 -28.62 -21.84 -40.42
N PHE A 113 -29.34 -22.81 -39.87
CA PHE A 113 -30.02 -22.66 -38.59
C PHE A 113 -28.99 -22.77 -37.48
N ALA A 114 -28.39 -21.64 -37.11
CA ALA A 114 -27.61 -21.55 -35.89
C ALA A 114 -28.56 -21.40 -34.69
N PRO A 115 -28.74 -22.39 -33.80
CA PRO A 115 -29.31 -22.09 -32.50
C PRO A 115 -28.38 -21.07 -31.83
N ALA A 116 -28.93 -20.11 -31.09
CA ALA A 116 -28.18 -19.12 -30.32
C ALA A 116 -27.15 -19.73 -29.32
N ALA A 117 -27.09 -21.06 -29.21
CA ALA A 117 -26.20 -21.85 -28.36
C ALA A 117 -25.12 -22.67 -29.13
N ALA A 118 -25.00 -22.55 -30.47
CA ALA A 118 -23.99 -23.30 -31.25
C ALA A 118 -22.52 -22.85 -31.06
N ALA A 119 -22.19 -22.18 -29.95
CA ALA A 119 -20.81 -21.98 -29.50
C ALA A 119 -20.36 -23.06 -28.49
N ALA A 120 -21.25 -23.95 -28.02
CA ALA A 120 -21.02 -24.74 -26.82
C ALA A 120 -20.37 -26.14 -27.02
N THR A 121 -20.09 -26.59 -28.23
CA THR A 121 -19.29 -27.82 -28.44
C THR A 121 -18.33 -27.65 -29.61
N GLY A 122 -17.22 -26.95 -29.37
CA GLY A 122 -16.11 -26.79 -30.31
C GLY A 122 -15.75 -25.34 -30.68
N GLY A 123 -16.60 -24.38 -30.33
CA GLY A 123 -16.27 -22.96 -30.45
C GLY A 123 -15.18 -22.61 -29.45
N SER A 124 -13.98 -22.31 -29.92
CA SER A 124 -12.86 -21.88 -29.08
C SER A 124 -13.14 -20.55 -28.37
N MET A 125 -14.20 -19.81 -28.73
CA MET A 125 -14.46 -18.44 -28.33
C MET A 125 -15.96 -18.22 -28.06
N LEU A 126 -16.30 -17.42 -27.05
CA LEU A 126 -17.66 -17.04 -26.66
C LEU A 126 -17.74 -15.53 -26.38
N GLY A 127 -18.59 -14.84 -27.14
CA GLY A 127 -18.86 -13.41 -27.00
C GLY A 127 -20.29 -13.13 -26.55
N VAL A 128 -20.49 -12.21 -25.61
CA VAL A 128 -21.81 -11.69 -25.18
C VAL A 128 -21.87 -10.19 -25.45
N ASN A 129 -22.71 -9.77 -26.41
CA ASN A 129 -22.83 -8.39 -26.93
C ASN A 129 -21.53 -7.79 -27.51
N THR A 130 -20.52 -8.61 -27.75
CA THR A 130 -19.24 -8.26 -28.37
C THR A 130 -18.64 -9.50 -29.00
N ASP A 131 -17.80 -9.33 -30.01
CA ASP A 131 -17.01 -10.43 -30.56
C ASP A 131 -15.94 -10.85 -29.54
N ALA A 132 -15.70 -12.16 -29.46
CA ALA A 132 -14.55 -12.74 -28.78
C ALA A 132 -13.40 -12.92 -29.79
N ASP A 133 -12.17 -12.94 -29.28
CA ASP A 133 -10.96 -13.03 -30.10
C ASP A 133 -9.97 -14.07 -29.52
N GLU A 134 -8.85 -14.30 -30.21
CA GLU A 134 -7.86 -15.31 -29.80
C GLU A 134 -7.19 -15.00 -28.44
N THR A 135 -7.20 -13.74 -28.01
CA THR A 135 -6.74 -13.28 -26.69
C THR A 135 -7.89 -13.35 -25.67
N ASN A 136 -9.04 -12.74 -25.99
CA ASN A 136 -10.23 -12.66 -25.16
C ASN A 136 -11.26 -13.71 -25.60
N ARG A 137 -10.92 -14.98 -25.36
CA ARG A 137 -11.75 -16.12 -25.78
C ARG A 137 -13.10 -16.18 -25.06
N LEU A 138 -13.23 -15.52 -23.91
CA LEU A 138 -14.51 -15.18 -23.30
C LEU A 138 -14.59 -13.65 -23.22
N ALA A 139 -15.47 -13.04 -24.02
CA ALA A 139 -15.65 -11.60 -24.06
C ALA A 139 -17.09 -11.24 -23.68
N VAL A 140 -17.25 -10.31 -22.73
CA VAL A 140 -18.57 -9.92 -22.20
C VAL A 140 -18.66 -8.40 -22.18
N LYS A 141 -19.65 -7.86 -22.89
CA LYS A 141 -19.97 -6.43 -22.91
C LYS A 141 -21.38 -6.21 -22.34
N SER A 142 -21.45 -6.09 -21.02
CA SER A 142 -22.71 -5.94 -20.27
C SER A 142 -22.49 -5.09 -19.02
N ASP A 143 -23.59 -4.66 -18.40
CA ASP A 143 -23.55 -3.95 -17.12
C ASP A 143 -23.08 -4.86 -15.97
N ALA A 144 -23.25 -6.18 -16.08
CA ALA A 144 -22.82 -7.17 -15.10
C ALA A 144 -22.58 -8.57 -15.72
N ALA A 145 -21.73 -9.36 -15.07
CA ALA A 145 -21.50 -10.78 -15.35
C ALA A 145 -21.58 -11.57 -14.03
N LEU A 146 -22.47 -12.57 -13.96
CA LEU A 146 -22.64 -13.42 -12.79
C LEU A 146 -21.95 -14.76 -13.00
N PHE A 147 -21.06 -15.11 -12.08
CA PHE A 147 -20.53 -16.47 -11.95
C PHE A 147 -20.97 -17.00 -10.58
N SER A 148 -21.78 -18.06 -10.55
CA SER A 148 -22.37 -18.59 -9.32
C SER A 148 -21.90 -20.02 -9.04
N HIS A 149 -22.10 -20.44 -7.80
CA HIS A 149 -21.87 -21.80 -7.35
C HIS A 149 -22.87 -22.78 -7.94
N ASP A 150 -22.45 -24.04 -8.04
CA ASP A 150 -23.32 -25.15 -8.42
C ASP A 150 -24.20 -25.55 -7.23
N ASP A 151 -25.48 -25.23 -7.33
CA ASP A 151 -26.53 -25.54 -6.37
C ASP A 151 -27.41 -26.74 -6.80
N VAL A 152 -27.09 -27.39 -7.93
CA VAL A 152 -27.86 -28.52 -8.47
C VAL A 152 -27.20 -29.84 -8.07
N MET A 153 -27.93 -30.71 -7.38
CA MET A 153 -27.43 -32.01 -6.88
C MET A 153 -26.74 -32.83 -8.00
N PRO A 154 -25.47 -33.28 -7.83
CA PRO A 154 -24.67 -33.38 -6.59
C PRO A 154 -23.74 -32.17 -6.30
N GLY A 155 -24.13 -30.97 -6.70
CA GLY A 155 -23.37 -29.73 -6.60
C GLY A 155 -22.75 -29.49 -5.23
N THR A 156 -21.48 -29.09 -5.24
CA THR A 156 -20.70 -28.86 -4.01
C THR A 156 -20.99 -27.52 -3.36
N GLY A 157 -21.69 -26.61 -4.04
CA GLY A 157 -21.86 -25.22 -3.61
C GLY A 157 -20.58 -24.37 -3.71
N ASP A 158 -19.49 -24.92 -4.24
CA ASP A 158 -18.25 -24.16 -4.45
C ASP A 158 -18.24 -23.48 -5.82
N MET A 159 -17.61 -22.31 -5.89
CA MET A 159 -17.24 -21.66 -7.15
C MET A 159 -15.79 -21.16 -7.06
N ARG A 160 -15.00 -21.40 -8.11
CA ARG A 160 -13.61 -20.92 -8.20
C ARG A 160 -13.34 -20.38 -9.60
N LEU A 161 -12.73 -19.20 -9.66
CA LEU A 161 -12.01 -18.75 -10.85
C LEU A 161 -10.54 -19.12 -10.66
N VAL A 162 -10.07 -20.13 -11.41
CA VAL A 162 -8.70 -20.60 -11.32
C VAL A 162 -7.87 -19.89 -12.39
N VAL A 163 -6.97 -19.00 -11.96
CA VAL A 163 -6.05 -18.27 -12.84
C VAL A 163 -4.64 -18.83 -12.64
N ASN A 164 -4.05 -19.36 -13.70
CA ASN A 164 -2.72 -19.96 -13.68
C ASN A 164 -1.73 -19.14 -14.51
N LYS A 165 -0.48 -19.07 -14.04
CA LYS A 165 0.63 -18.49 -14.79
C LYS A 165 1.76 -19.52 -14.93
N ALA A 166 2.44 -19.51 -16.07
CA ALA A 166 3.46 -20.50 -16.40
C ALA A 166 4.74 -20.41 -15.54
N ALA A 167 5.03 -19.24 -14.96
CA ALA A 167 6.26 -19.00 -14.21
C ALA A 167 6.15 -17.80 -13.26
N ALA A 168 7.18 -17.55 -12.44
CA ALA A 168 7.20 -16.52 -11.41
C ALA A 168 7.04 -15.10 -11.97
N GLU A 169 7.74 -14.83 -13.07
CA GLU A 169 7.81 -13.53 -13.76
C GLU A 169 6.57 -13.20 -14.60
N ARG A 170 5.63 -14.14 -14.73
CA ARG A 170 4.38 -13.95 -15.48
C ARG A 170 3.28 -13.36 -14.61
N THR A 171 2.18 -13.01 -15.26
CA THR A 171 1.03 -12.36 -14.61
C THR A 171 -0.18 -13.29 -14.60
N ALA A 172 -0.80 -13.43 -13.44
CA ALA A 172 -2.14 -13.98 -13.24
C ALA A 172 -2.90 -13.01 -12.32
N SER A 173 -3.86 -12.27 -12.87
CA SER A 173 -4.44 -11.12 -12.17
C SER A 173 -5.84 -10.75 -12.66
N PHE A 174 -6.48 -9.83 -11.92
CA PHE A 174 -7.63 -9.06 -12.36
C PHE A 174 -7.19 -7.61 -12.60
N LEU A 175 -7.43 -7.10 -13.81
CA LEU A 175 -7.09 -5.74 -14.23
C LEU A 175 -8.35 -4.87 -14.32
N PHE A 176 -8.30 -3.70 -13.71
CA PHE A 176 -9.35 -2.68 -13.73
C PHE A 176 -8.91 -1.54 -14.64
N GLN A 177 -9.77 -1.16 -15.58
CA GLN A 177 -9.48 -0.16 -16.60
C GLN A 177 -10.51 0.96 -16.60
N ASP A 178 -10.06 2.14 -17.06
CA ASP A 178 -10.90 3.28 -17.42
C ASP A 178 -10.46 3.74 -18.82
N ASP A 179 -11.42 3.85 -19.75
CA ASP A 179 -11.18 4.16 -21.16
C ASP A 179 -9.99 3.37 -21.77
N TRP A 180 -10.05 2.04 -21.67
CA TRP A 180 -9.01 1.12 -22.17
C TRP A 180 -7.62 1.27 -21.53
N SER A 181 -7.48 2.08 -20.48
CA SER A 181 -6.23 2.32 -19.77
C SER A 181 -6.26 1.72 -18.37
N GLY A 182 -5.22 0.97 -17.98
CA GLY A 182 -5.13 0.34 -16.67
C GLY A 182 -5.09 1.35 -15.52
N ARG A 183 -5.81 1.06 -14.43
CA ARG A 183 -5.84 1.90 -13.21
C ARG A 183 -5.45 1.14 -11.96
N ALA A 184 -5.93 -0.08 -11.83
CA ALA A 184 -5.61 -0.95 -10.70
C ALA A 184 -5.52 -2.40 -11.17
N GLU A 185 -4.69 -3.20 -10.53
CA GLU A 185 -4.55 -4.62 -10.82
C GLU A 185 -4.20 -5.36 -9.53
N PHE A 186 -4.80 -6.52 -9.30
CA PHE A 186 -4.41 -7.40 -8.20
C PHE A 186 -4.20 -8.84 -8.67
N GLY A 187 -3.23 -9.52 -8.08
CA GLY A 187 -2.89 -10.90 -8.39
C GLY A 187 -1.41 -11.21 -8.22
N LEU A 188 -0.92 -12.20 -8.95
CA LEU A 188 0.48 -12.57 -9.00
C LEU A 188 1.11 -11.89 -10.21
N THR A 189 1.71 -10.72 -10.01
CA THR A 189 2.14 -9.82 -11.10
C THR A 189 3.67 -9.72 -11.14
N GLY A 190 4.32 -10.60 -11.91
CA GLY A 190 5.79 -10.61 -12.00
C GLY A 190 6.52 -11.21 -10.78
N SER A 191 5.76 -11.77 -9.84
CA SER A 191 6.24 -12.54 -8.69
C SER A 191 5.23 -13.66 -8.34
N ASN A 192 5.56 -14.49 -7.36
CA ASN A 192 4.62 -15.40 -6.69
C ASN A 192 3.98 -14.79 -5.43
N ASP A 193 4.28 -13.52 -5.11
CA ASP A 193 3.65 -12.80 -4.01
C ASP A 193 2.35 -12.14 -4.45
N LEU A 194 1.33 -12.16 -3.59
CA LEU A 194 0.06 -11.48 -3.88
C LEU A 194 0.29 -9.96 -3.83
N THR A 195 0.02 -9.29 -4.94
CA THR A 195 0.30 -7.87 -5.13
C THR A 195 -0.95 -7.11 -5.52
N PHE A 196 -1.11 -5.91 -4.97
CA PHE A 196 -2.05 -4.89 -5.41
C PHE A 196 -1.24 -3.72 -5.96
N LYS A 197 -1.44 -3.39 -7.24
CA LYS A 197 -0.75 -2.28 -7.90
C LYS A 197 -1.73 -1.30 -8.53
N VAL A 198 -1.32 -0.04 -8.58
CA VAL A 198 -2.09 1.07 -9.16
C VAL A 198 -1.26 1.83 -10.18
N SER A 199 -1.93 2.44 -11.15
CA SER A 199 -1.33 3.28 -12.18
C SER A 199 -2.20 4.50 -12.44
N ALA A 200 -1.57 5.67 -12.54
CA ALA A 200 -2.27 6.90 -12.91
C ALA A 200 -2.48 7.03 -14.43
N ASP A 201 -1.61 6.39 -15.22
CA ASP A 201 -1.52 6.57 -16.68
C ASP A 201 -1.66 5.26 -17.48
N GLY A 202 -1.76 4.11 -16.80
CA GLY A 202 -1.82 2.78 -17.41
C GLY A 202 -0.47 2.20 -17.81
N THR A 203 0.63 2.94 -17.63
CA THR A 203 1.99 2.56 -18.06
C THR A 203 2.96 2.44 -16.89
N VAL A 204 2.93 3.39 -15.95
CA VAL A 204 3.75 3.39 -14.74
C VAL A 204 2.95 2.77 -13.60
N TRP A 205 3.42 1.62 -13.11
CA TRP A 205 2.75 0.86 -12.07
C TRP A 205 3.49 0.98 -10.73
N LYS A 206 2.74 1.15 -9.65
CA LYS A 206 3.24 1.21 -8.27
C LYS A 206 2.60 0.10 -7.45
N ASN A 207 3.41 -0.68 -6.74
CA ASN A 207 2.91 -1.67 -5.78
C ASN A 207 2.44 -0.97 -4.51
N ALA A 208 1.14 -1.03 -4.23
CA ALA A 208 0.54 -0.45 -3.03
C ALA A 208 0.58 -1.43 -1.85
N ILE A 209 0.29 -2.71 -2.12
CA ILE A 209 0.32 -3.79 -1.12
C ILE A 209 1.02 -4.99 -1.74
N VAL A 210 1.94 -5.60 -0.98
CA VAL A 210 2.58 -6.88 -1.33
C VAL A 210 2.50 -7.79 -0.12
N ILE A 211 1.98 -9.00 -0.30
CA ILE A 211 1.93 -10.03 0.74
C ILE A 211 3.00 -11.07 0.44
N ASP A 212 4.03 -11.11 1.28
CA ASP A 212 5.10 -12.08 1.17
C ASP A 212 4.56 -13.50 1.40
N ARG A 213 4.75 -14.37 0.41
CA ARG A 213 4.18 -15.72 0.42
C ARG A 213 4.77 -16.65 1.50
N ALA A 214 5.97 -16.36 2.00
CA ALA A 214 6.65 -17.22 2.97
C ALA A 214 6.32 -16.85 4.42
N THR A 215 6.10 -15.57 4.68
CA THR A 215 5.97 -15.01 6.02
C THR A 215 4.56 -14.49 6.33
N ALA A 216 3.70 -14.39 5.31
CA ALA A 216 2.37 -13.75 5.38
C ALA A 216 2.42 -12.29 5.83
N ARG A 217 3.60 -11.65 5.75
CA ARG A 217 3.75 -10.22 6.09
C ARG A 217 3.24 -9.36 4.96
N VAL A 218 2.48 -8.33 5.33
CA VAL A 218 1.97 -7.32 4.42
C VAL A 218 2.95 -6.15 4.40
N ALA A 219 3.47 -5.83 3.22
CA ALA A 219 4.28 -4.65 2.97
C ALA A 219 3.46 -3.58 2.24
N PHE A 220 3.76 -2.31 2.53
CA PHE A 220 3.23 -1.14 1.82
C PHE A 220 4.39 -0.41 1.11
N PRO A 221 4.84 -0.86 -0.08
CA PRO A 221 6.05 -0.35 -0.72
C PRO A 221 5.99 1.14 -1.07
N ALA A 222 4.79 1.71 -1.19
CA ALA A 222 4.57 3.14 -1.41
C ALA A 222 4.46 3.97 -0.13
N GLY A 223 4.73 3.38 1.04
CA GLY A 223 4.58 3.98 2.38
C GLY A 223 3.26 3.61 3.07
N SER A 224 3.30 3.52 4.40
CA SER A 224 2.15 3.30 5.28
C SER A 224 1.87 4.58 6.08
N VAL A 225 0.60 4.91 6.35
CA VAL A 225 0.23 6.02 7.26
C VAL A 225 0.26 5.57 8.73
N TYR A 226 0.62 4.31 9.02
CA TYR A 226 0.81 3.79 10.37
C TYR A 226 2.28 3.77 10.77
N ARG A 227 2.54 4.17 12.01
CA ARG A 227 3.83 3.99 12.67
C ARG A 227 4.12 2.49 12.87
N GLU A 228 5.35 2.07 12.58
CA GLU A 228 5.83 0.75 12.96
C GLU A 228 5.80 0.62 14.48
N ARG A 229 5.06 -0.36 15.01
CA ARG A 229 5.10 -0.68 16.44
C ARG A 229 6.27 -1.61 16.75
N LEU A 230 7.18 -1.16 17.61
CA LEU A 230 8.33 -1.96 18.02
C LEU A 230 7.91 -3.16 18.87
N ALA A 231 8.56 -4.30 18.63
CA ALA A 231 8.44 -5.53 19.40
C ALA A 231 9.64 -5.81 20.32
N ALA A 232 10.70 -4.99 20.21
CA ALA A 232 11.92 -5.05 21.01
C ALA A 232 12.62 -3.66 20.99
N PRO A 233 13.57 -3.40 21.92
CA PRO A 233 14.44 -2.22 21.83
C PRO A 233 15.17 -2.16 20.49
N ARG A 234 15.43 -0.93 20.01
CA ARG A 234 16.12 -0.70 18.73
C ARG A 234 17.22 0.32 18.91
N THR A 235 18.35 0.09 18.26
CA THR A 235 19.43 1.06 18.15
C THR A 235 19.52 1.58 16.72
N PHE A 236 19.56 2.89 16.57
CA PHE A 236 19.93 3.57 15.33
C PHE A 236 21.32 4.16 15.50
N HIS A 237 22.17 4.02 14.48
CA HIS A 237 23.51 4.57 14.44
C HIS A 237 23.54 5.86 13.61
N VAL A 238 24.21 6.88 14.13
CA VAL A 238 24.44 8.16 13.46
C VAL A 238 25.93 8.41 13.39
N ARG A 239 26.47 8.61 12.20
CA ARG A 239 27.91 8.82 11.99
C ARG A 239 28.16 9.99 11.07
N THR A 240 29.29 10.68 11.26
CA THR A 240 29.68 11.81 10.40
C THR A 240 30.03 11.40 8.96
N ASP A 241 30.20 10.11 8.70
CA ASP A 241 30.46 9.49 7.40
C ASP A 241 29.27 8.63 6.90
N GLY A 242 28.08 8.76 7.51
CA GLY A 242 26.86 8.07 7.10
C GLY A 242 26.10 8.76 5.95
N ASP A 243 24.86 8.31 5.71
CA ASP A 243 23.92 8.88 4.75
C ASP A 243 22.49 8.81 5.31
N ASP A 244 21.69 9.87 5.21
CA ASP A 244 20.30 9.89 5.69
C ASP A 244 19.35 9.08 4.77
N GLY A 245 19.85 8.54 3.65
CA GLY A 245 19.17 7.51 2.85
C GLY A 245 19.38 6.08 3.36
N ASN A 246 20.23 5.86 4.36
CA ASN A 246 20.44 4.53 4.98
C ASN A 246 19.31 4.16 5.94
N ASP A 247 19.30 2.92 6.45
CA ASP A 247 18.30 2.45 7.43
C ASP A 247 18.64 2.77 8.90
N GLY A 248 19.87 3.18 9.17
CA GLY A 248 20.38 3.49 10.50
C GLY A 248 20.67 2.26 11.36
N LEU A 249 20.51 1.03 10.87
CA LEU A 249 20.50 -0.18 11.70
C LEU A 249 21.88 -0.84 11.90
N SER A 250 22.92 -0.32 11.25
CA SER A 250 24.30 -0.83 11.42
C SER A 250 25.31 0.29 11.64
N ASP A 251 26.29 0.05 12.51
CA ASP A 251 27.40 0.98 12.78
C ASP A 251 28.47 0.95 11.67
N THR A 252 28.07 1.32 10.47
CA THR A 252 28.95 1.45 9.30
C THR A 252 28.55 2.67 8.49
N SER A 253 29.46 3.24 7.68
CA SER A 253 29.12 4.35 6.78
C SER A 253 28.00 4.00 5.79
N ALA A 254 27.90 2.73 5.39
CA ALA A 254 26.87 2.24 4.47
C ALA A 254 25.51 1.94 5.13
N GLY A 255 25.40 2.04 6.46
CA GLY A 255 24.16 1.72 7.16
C GLY A 255 23.76 2.68 8.27
N ALA A 256 24.63 3.58 8.72
CA ALA A 256 24.29 4.61 9.69
C ALA A 256 23.65 5.83 9.02
N PHE A 257 22.77 6.52 9.73
CA PHE A 257 22.31 7.85 9.35
C PHE A 257 23.47 8.85 9.38
N LEU A 258 23.37 9.93 8.60
CA LEU A 258 24.33 11.02 8.64
C LEU A 258 24.04 11.98 9.79
N THR A 259 22.77 12.30 10.02
CA THR A 259 22.37 13.38 10.93
C THR A 259 21.56 12.89 12.14
N LEU A 260 21.85 13.49 13.30
CA LEU A 260 21.08 13.24 14.52
C LEU A 260 19.63 13.69 14.36
N GLN A 261 19.38 14.80 13.66
CA GLN A 261 18.01 15.28 13.44
C GLN A 261 17.19 14.27 12.62
N HIS A 262 17.78 13.64 11.59
CA HIS A 262 17.09 12.61 10.83
C HIS A 262 16.72 11.42 11.72
N ALA A 263 17.63 10.94 12.57
CA ALA A 263 17.32 9.88 13.53
C ALA A 263 16.16 10.25 14.47
N VAL A 264 16.15 11.48 15.01
CA VAL A 264 15.03 11.99 15.84
C VAL A 264 13.72 11.99 15.07
N ASP A 265 13.75 12.39 13.80
CA ASP A 265 12.58 12.48 12.93
C ASP A 265 12.00 11.11 12.59
N ILE A 266 12.85 10.13 12.29
CA ILE A 266 12.43 8.73 12.10
C ILE A 266 11.78 8.18 13.37
N VAL A 267 12.44 8.34 14.53
CA VAL A 267 11.93 7.79 15.79
C VAL A 267 10.58 8.40 16.19
N ALA A 268 10.39 9.71 15.99
CA ALA A 268 9.15 10.39 16.36
C ALA A 268 8.04 10.29 15.29
N GLY A 269 8.41 10.24 14.01
CA GLY A 269 7.49 10.22 12.88
C GLY A 269 6.95 8.83 12.59
N GLU A 270 7.85 7.84 12.56
CA GLU A 270 7.60 6.53 11.96
C GLU A 270 7.39 5.41 12.99
N LEU A 271 7.70 5.62 14.28
CA LEU A 271 7.69 4.55 15.29
C LEU A 271 6.66 4.75 16.43
N ASP A 272 5.95 3.69 16.77
CA ASP A 272 5.36 3.49 18.10
C ASP A 272 6.33 2.61 18.88
N LEU A 273 6.91 3.15 19.95
CA LEU A 273 7.98 2.48 20.69
C LEU A 273 7.48 1.29 21.50
N GLY A 274 6.17 1.06 21.64
CA GLY A 274 5.61 -0.19 22.14
C GLY A 274 5.98 -0.58 23.58
N GLY A 275 6.44 0.37 24.39
CA GLY A 275 6.94 0.24 25.75
C GLY A 275 8.48 0.18 25.83
N PHE A 276 9.15 0.11 24.69
CA PHE A 276 10.60 -0.04 24.61
C PHE A 276 11.35 1.28 24.56
N THR A 277 12.65 1.19 24.80
CA THR A 277 13.59 2.30 24.61
C THR A 277 14.25 2.19 23.24
N VAL A 278 14.31 3.30 22.51
CA VAL A 278 15.14 3.44 21.32
C VAL A 278 16.43 4.17 21.67
N THR A 279 17.57 3.63 21.23
CA THR A 279 18.87 4.25 21.38
C THR A 279 19.31 4.87 20.05
N ILE A 280 19.64 6.15 20.05
CA ILE A 280 20.33 6.83 18.94
C ILE A 280 21.81 6.89 19.33
N GLN A 281 22.59 5.95 18.81
CA GLN A 281 24.03 5.83 19.06
C GLN A 281 24.80 6.74 18.09
N LEU A 282 25.49 7.73 18.64
CA LEU A 282 26.34 8.64 17.90
C LEU A 282 27.77 8.07 17.81
N GLY A 283 28.31 8.05 16.59
CA GLY A 283 29.74 7.81 16.33
C GLY A 283 30.59 9.02 16.70
N ALA A 284 31.90 8.80 16.82
CA ALA A 284 32.86 9.87 17.12
C ALA A 284 32.80 11.00 16.09
N GLY A 285 32.99 12.24 16.54
CA GLY A 285 32.96 13.44 15.71
C GLY A 285 32.02 14.51 16.24
N THR A 286 31.77 15.51 15.40
CA THR A 286 30.88 16.64 15.71
C THR A 286 29.57 16.47 14.94
N HIS A 287 28.48 16.39 15.69
CA HIS A 287 27.12 16.31 15.19
C HIS A 287 26.43 17.67 15.34
N ALA A 288 25.56 18.01 14.39
CA ALA A 288 24.73 19.20 14.49
C ALA A 288 23.72 19.05 15.64
N ALA A 289 23.20 20.19 16.11
CA ALA A 289 22.13 20.26 17.08
C ALA A 289 20.86 19.50 16.64
N ALA A 290 20.06 19.10 17.63
CA ALA A 290 18.79 18.41 17.40
C ALA A 290 17.64 19.05 18.18
N VAL A 291 16.50 19.19 17.49
CA VAL A 291 15.21 19.53 18.06
C VAL A 291 14.46 18.22 18.31
N LEU A 292 14.25 17.94 19.59
CA LEU A 292 13.56 16.75 20.06
C LEU A 292 12.06 16.87 19.80
N LYS A 293 11.42 15.71 19.57
CA LYS A 293 10.01 15.61 19.20
C LYS A 293 9.23 14.71 20.17
N PRO A 294 7.90 14.83 20.23
CA PRO A 294 7.07 13.90 20.96
C PRO A 294 7.20 12.49 20.37
N VAL A 295 7.36 11.48 21.22
CA VAL A 295 7.45 10.06 20.82
C VAL A 295 6.25 9.30 21.36
N ALA A 296 5.79 8.28 20.62
CA ALA A 296 4.69 7.44 21.07
C ALA A 296 5.20 6.19 21.79
N GLY A 297 4.57 5.86 22.91
CA GLY A 297 4.64 4.52 23.48
C GLY A 297 5.97 4.15 24.14
N GLY A 298 6.94 5.03 24.40
CA GLY A 298 8.19 4.63 25.03
C GLY A 298 9.17 5.77 25.31
N PHE A 299 10.47 5.44 25.34
CA PHE A 299 11.56 6.36 25.69
C PHE A 299 12.63 6.40 24.60
N VAL A 300 13.37 7.51 24.53
CA VAL A 300 14.52 7.62 23.62
C VAL A 300 15.75 8.06 24.38
N GLU A 301 16.89 7.44 24.07
CA GLU A 301 18.20 7.86 24.54
C GLU A 301 19.10 8.26 23.37
N ILE A 302 19.75 9.40 23.45
CA ILE A 302 20.85 9.81 22.56
C ILE A 302 22.15 9.53 23.31
N VAL A 303 22.96 8.62 22.77
CA VAL A 303 24.13 8.08 23.45
C VAL A 303 25.36 8.27 22.57
N GLY A 304 26.41 8.90 23.10
CA GLY A 304 27.73 9.00 22.48
C GLY A 304 28.72 8.01 23.10
N ASP A 305 29.88 8.52 23.50
CA ASP A 305 30.92 7.80 24.23
C ASP A 305 30.83 8.13 25.74
N GLU A 306 30.19 7.24 26.51
CA GLU A 306 30.02 7.43 27.96
C GLU A 306 31.34 7.39 28.75
N ALA A 307 32.42 6.83 28.19
CA ALA A 307 33.74 6.84 28.82
C ALA A 307 34.49 8.13 28.53
N THR A 308 34.39 8.64 27.30
CA THR A 308 35.08 9.86 26.84
C THR A 308 34.11 10.77 26.08
N PRO A 309 33.24 11.53 26.78
CA PRO A 309 32.18 12.33 26.15
C PRO A 309 32.70 13.36 25.12
N SER A 310 33.95 13.79 25.24
CA SER A 310 34.61 14.70 24.30
C SER A 310 34.82 14.11 22.90
N ASN A 311 34.74 12.79 22.73
CA ASN A 311 34.83 12.13 21.43
C ASN A 311 33.59 12.37 20.56
N VAL A 312 32.45 12.71 21.18
CA VAL A 312 31.18 12.94 20.51
C VAL A 312 30.66 14.32 20.91
N VAL A 313 30.76 15.30 20.02
CA VAL A 313 30.30 16.66 20.28
C VAL A 313 28.95 16.88 19.61
N ILE A 314 27.98 17.42 20.34
CA ILE A 314 26.75 17.99 19.74
C ILE A 314 26.88 19.51 19.79
N ALA A 315 26.97 20.13 18.61
CA ALA A 315 27.24 21.55 18.46
C ALA A 315 25.98 22.34 18.02
N GLY A 316 25.57 23.30 18.84
CA GLY A 316 24.56 24.30 18.47
C GLY A 316 25.18 25.49 17.73
N SER A 317 24.99 25.56 16.41
CA SER A 317 25.38 26.73 15.60
C SER A 317 24.44 27.90 15.92
N ALA A 318 24.88 28.82 16.78
CA ALA A 318 24.13 30.00 17.25
C ALA A 318 22.82 29.74 18.04
N ALA A 319 22.43 28.48 18.27
CA ALA A 319 21.23 28.07 18.99
C ALA A 319 21.54 26.98 20.03
N ARG A 320 20.55 26.16 20.40
CA ARG A 320 20.64 25.07 21.39
C ARG A 320 21.32 23.83 20.81
N ALA A 321 22.10 23.09 21.60
CA ALA A 321 22.64 21.79 21.14
C ALA A 321 21.58 20.67 21.24
N ILE A 322 20.85 20.61 22.35
CA ILE A 322 19.66 19.77 22.53
C ILE A 322 18.45 20.66 22.81
N ASP A 323 17.50 20.72 21.89
CA ASP A 323 16.27 21.50 22.02
C ASP A 323 15.06 20.62 22.34
N GLY A 324 14.72 20.51 23.62
CA GLY A 324 13.51 19.85 24.11
C GLY A 324 12.29 20.75 24.20
N SER A 325 12.24 21.89 23.51
CA SER A 325 11.09 22.81 23.59
C SER A 325 9.81 22.27 22.94
N LEU A 326 9.93 21.32 22.01
CA LEU A 326 8.80 20.72 21.28
C LEU A 326 8.51 19.26 21.67
N ALA A 327 9.28 18.66 22.57
CA ALA A 327 9.15 17.26 22.99
C ALA A 327 8.10 17.03 24.10
N ILE A 328 6.95 17.69 23.98
CA ILE A 328 5.89 17.70 25.00
C ILE A 328 5.40 16.28 25.28
N GLY A 329 5.31 15.92 26.56
CA GLY A 329 4.80 14.62 27.01
C GLY A 329 5.78 13.47 26.81
N SER A 330 7.03 13.74 26.42
CA SER A 330 8.06 12.74 26.18
C SER A 330 9.24 12.89 27.12
N ALA A 331 9.91 11.76 27.38
CA ALA A 331 11.12 11.70 28.18
C ALA A 331 12.30 11.25 27.31
N TRP A 332 13.33 12.08 27.27
CA TRP A 332 14.56 11.85 26.51
C TRP A 332 15.77 11.80 27.44
N THR A 333 16.68 10.86 27.21
CA THR A 333 17.96 10.78 27.93
C THR A 333 19.11 11.17 27.00
N ILE A 334 20.05 11.99 27.51
CA ILE A 334 21.28 12.38 26.81
C ILE A 334 22.48 11.82 27.56
N ALA A 335 23.33 11.02 26.91
CA ALA A 335 24.45 10.36 27.56
C ALA A 335 25.73 10.36 26.73
N GLY A 336 26.89 10.49 27.38
CA GLY A 336 28.19 10.27 26.73
C GLY A 336 28.54 11.28 25.63
N VAL A 337 28.05 12.51 25.73
CA VAL A 337 28.32 13.56 24.73
C VAL A 337 28.88 14.80 25.38
N ARG A 338 29.68 15.54 24.62
CA ARG A 338 30.02 16.91 24.92
C ARG A 338 29.01 17.84 24.25
N LEU A 339 28.39 18.72 25.04
CA LEU A 339 27.48 19.74 24.53
C LEU A 339 28.20 21.09 24.46
N GLN A 340 28.15 21.73 23.30
CA GLN A 340 28.78 23.04 23.06
C GLN A 340 27.90 23.90 22.15
N THR A 341 27.91 25.22 22.36
CA THR A 341 27.20 26.17 21.51
C THR A 341 28.01 27.46 21.35
N THR A 342 27.83 28.17 20.24
CA THR A 342 28.55 29.43 19.99
C THR A 342 27.67 30.68 20.10
N GLY A 343 26.35 30.52 20.20
CA GLY A 343 25.41 31.63 20.34
C GLY A 343 25.41 32.23 21.75
N SER A 344 25.06 33.50 21.90
CA SER A 344 25.10 34.25 23.17
C SER A 344 23.73 34.74 23.67
N GLY A 345 22.62 34.30 23.07
CA GLY A 345 21.27 34.66 23.51
C GLY A 345 20.94 34.07 24.90
N GLN A 346 20.19 34.82 25.72
CA GLN A 346 19.82 34.35 27.06
C GLN A 346 18.84 33.16 26.98
N TYR A 347 17.70 33.34 26.29
CA TYR A 347 16.63 32.33 26.24
C TYR A 347 16.71 31.38 25.03
N ASP A 348 17.36 31.84 23.95
CA ASP A 348 17.40 31.14 22.66
C ASP A 348 18.57 30.16 22.55
N VAL A 349 19.50 30.21 23.51
CA VAL A 349 20.70 29.38 23.52
C VAL A 349 20.80 28.63 24.84
N ALA A 350 21.10 27.34 24.77
CA ALA A 350 21.49 26.51 25.90
C ALA A 350 22.26 25.29 25.41
N ALA A 351 23.07 24.63 26.25
CA ALA A 351 23.56 23.30 25.90
C ALA A 351 22.38 22.31 25.80
N MET A 352 21.46 22.34 26.77
CA MET A 352 20.18 21.65 26.70
C MET A 352 19.04 22.48 27.27
N ILE A 353 17.85 22.35 26.68
CA ILE A 353 16.62 22.94 27.20
C ILE A 353 15.48 21.92 27.33
N ALA A 354 14.75 21.95 28.44
CA ALA A 354 13.43 21.33 28.58
C ALA A 354 12.35 22.42 28.58
N GLY A 355 11.51 22.42 27.53
CA GLY A 355 10.32 23.27 27.46
C GLY A 355 9.12 22.67 28.19
N HIS A 356 7.98 23.38 28.13
CA HIS A 356 6.76 23.02 28.84
C HIS A 356 6.34 21.57 28.62
N GLY A 357 6.30 20.77 29.69
CA GLY A 357 5.86 19.37 29.63
C GLY A 357 6.89 18.38 29.06
N THR A 358 8.12 18.80 28.78
CA THR A 358 9.23 17.91 28.39
C THR A 358 10.02 17.45 29.61
N ALA A 359 10.41 16.17 29.63
CA ALA A 359 11.36 15.64 30.59
C ALA A 359 12.69 15.28 29.92
N LEU A 360 13.79 15.90 30.36
CA LEU A 360 15.14 15.51 29.95
C LEU A 360 15.90 14.87 31.10
N ARG A 361 16.67 13.84 30.78
CA ARG A 361 17.62 13.20 31.69
C ARG A 361 19.00 13.26 31.09
N PHE A 362 20.03 13.28 31.93
CA PHE A 362 21.39 13.16 31.43
C PHE A 362 22.35 12.44 32.38
N ARG A 363 23.35 11.79 31.81
CA ARG A 363 24.45 11.13 32.52
C ARG A 363 25.72 11.22 31.67
N ASN A 364 26.89 11.25 32.29
CA ASN A 364 28.17 11.23 31.58
C ASN A 364 28.25 12.28 30.45
N VAL A 365 27.65 13.45 30.67
CA VAL A 365 27.71 14.59 29.73
C VAL A 365 28.91 15.47 30.10
N ASP A 366 29.57 16.03 29.10
CA ASP A 366 30.53 17.11 29.29
C ASP A 366 29.94 18.44 28.79
N PHE A 367 29.66 19.36 29.71
CA PHE A 367 29.24 20.71 29.35
C PHE A 367 30.46 21.54 28.98
N GLY A 368 30.71 21.64 27.67
CA GLY A 368 31.76 22.48 27.12
C GLY A 368 31.34 23.94 27.02
N THR A 369 32.18 24.76 26.38
CA THR A 369 31.93 26.20 26.28
C THR A 369 30.62 26.49 25.55
N ILE A 370 29.82 27.36 26.15
CA ILE A 370 28.64 27.98 25.55
C ILE A 370 28.82 29.50 25.51
N GLY A 371 27.97 30.22 24.78
CA GLY A 371 28.08 31.67 24.75
C GLY A 371 27.89 32.33 26.10
N SER A 372 28.49 33.50 26.26
CA SER A 372 28.73 34.16 27.55
C SER A 372 27.48 34.51 28.39
N ALA A 373 26.28 34.56 27.79
CA ALA A 373 25.02 34.75 28.52
C ALA A 373 24.12 33.51 28.56
N ALA A 374 24.49 32.44 27.86
CA ALA A 374 23.68 31.22 27.76
C ALA A 374 23.84 30.34 29.02
N PRO A 375 22.82 29.55 29.40
CA PRO A 375 22.93 28.48 30.39
C PRO A 375 23.39 27.14 29.78
N HIS A 376 24.09 26.31 30.54
CA HIS A 376 24.28 24.90 30.15
C HIS A 376 22.93 24.17 30.20
N ILE A 377 22.23 24.25 31.33
CA ILE A 377 20.99 23.56 31.61
C ILE A 377 19.88 24.60 31.77
N LEU A 378 18.88 24.55 30.90
CA LEU A 378 17.74 25.47 30.93
C LEU A 378 16.42 24.70 31.08
N ALA A 379 15.69 24.89 32.17
CA ALA A 379 14.35 24.33 32.32
C ALA A 379 13.30 25.46 32.31
N LEU A 380 12.44 25.47 31.29
CA LEU A 380 11.33 26.42 31.11
C LEU A 380 10.01 25.66 31.08
N GLY A 381 9.40 25.43 32.25
CA GLY A 381 8.17 24.64 32.39
C GLY A 381 8.31 23.13 32.15
N GLY A 382 9.52 22.66 31.79
CA GLY A 382 9.89 21.24 31.75
C GLY A 382 10.77 20.85 32.94
N THR A 383 11.23 19.60 32.96
CA THR A 383 12.11 19.07 33.99
C THR A 383 13.42 18.55 33.41
N ILE A 384 14.55 18.84 34.07
CA ILE A 384 15.85 18.26 33.73
C ILE A 384 16.43 17.54 34.96
N GLU A 385 16.83 16.29 34.78
CA GLU A 385 17.39 15.45 35.84
C GLU A 385 18.79 14.93 35.47
N ALA A 386 19.76 15.08 36.37
CA ALA A 386 21.03 14.37 36.28
C ALA A 386 20.90 12.97 36.89
N THR A 387 20.95 11.94 36.04
CA THR A 387 20.87 10.53 36.46
C THR A 387 22.24 9.88 36.65
N GLY A 388 23.33 10.59 36.33
CA GLY A 388 24.71 10.14 36.52
C GLY A 388 25.67 11.30 36.79
N ASN A 389 26.93 10.95 37.00
CA ASN A 389 28.01 11.93 37.14
C ASN A 389 28.23 12.66 35.81
N TYR A 390 28.83 13.84 35.84
CA TYR A 390 29.06 14.61 34.62
C TYR A 390 30.19 15.65 34.81
N THR A 391 30.64 16.23 33.71
CA THR A 391 31.75 17.18 33.66
C THR A 391 31.31 18.55 33.17
N ILE A 392 31.99 19.59 33.63
CA ILE A 392 31.87 20.98 33.18
C ILE A 392 33.25 21.41 32.73
N SER A 393 33.50 21.39 31.43
CA SER A 393 34.78 21.78 30.82
C SER A 393 34.80 23.18 30.24
N GLY A 394 33.65 23.82 30.05
CA GLY A 394 33.56 25.20 29.59
C GLY A 394 32.67 26.08 30.46
N GLY A 395 32.77 27.39 30.25
CA GLY A 395 31.97 28.41 30.94
C GLY A 395 30.78 28.90 30.11
N GLY A 396 30.03 29.84 30.68
CA GLY A 396 28.85 30.44 30.06
C GLY A 396 28.27 31.58 30.91
N GLY A 397 26.98 31.86 30.74
CA GLY A 397 26.25 32.77 31.64
C GLY A 397 25.84 32.08 32.93
N ARG A 398 25.36 30.84 32.83
CA ARG A 398 24.96 29.97 33.96
C ARG A 398 25.30 28.51 33.70
N HIS A 399 25.44 27.72 34.76
CA HIS A 399 25.37 26.26 34.61
C HIS A 399 23.91 25.79 34.68
N TYR A 400 23.19 26.18 35.73
CA TYR A 400 21.76 25.90 35.85
C TYR A 400 20.93 27.16 35.72
N TRP A 401 19.87 27.07 34.94
CA TRP A 401 18.83 28.07 34.93
C TRP A 401 17.44 27.45 34.88
N VAL A 402 16.63 27.74 35.89
CA VAL A 402 15.21 27.38 35.92
C VAL A 402 14.33 28.62 35.91
N ALA A 403 13.28 28.60 35.08
CA ALA A 403 12.26 29.62 35.06
C ALA A 403 10.90 29.07 34.62
N ASN A 404 9.85 29.90 34.73
CA ASN A 404 8.49 29.61 34.27
C ASN A 404 7.94 28.28 34.82
N GLY A 405 8.16 28.01 36.10
CA GLY A 405 7.73 26.76 36.76
C GLY A 405 8.55 25.52 36.37
N GLY A 406 9.67 25.68 35.67
CA GLY A 406 10.58 24.57 35.34
C GLY A 406 11.28 23.97 36.57
N GLY A 407 11.75 22.74 36.41
CA GLY A 407 12.39 21.95 37.47
C GLY A 407 13.78 21.45 37.08
N VAL A 408 14.74 21.52 38.01
CA VAL A 408 16.04 20.82 37.88
C VAL A 408 16.28 19.94 39.10
N LEU A 409 16.68 18.69 38.88
CA LEU A 409 17.04 17.74 39.92
C LEU A 409 18.45 17.19 39.70
N VAL A 410 19.36 17.45 40.63
CA VAL A 410 20.74 16.94 40.59
C VAL A 410 21.16 16.56 42.00
N GLN A 411 21.08 15.29 42.37
CA GLN A 411 21.38 14.84 43.72
C GLN A 411 22.41 13.72 43.74
N SER A 412 23.30 13.73 44.74
CA SER A 412 24.28 12.66 44.98
C SER A 412 25.17 12.34 43.78
N ARG A 413 25.64 13.38 43.07
CA ARG A 413 26.52 13.27 41.90
C ARG A 413 27.91 13.80 42.17
N THR A 414 28.90 13.22 41.49
CA THR A 414 30.21 13.85 41.30
C THR A 414 30.15 14.74 40.07
N ILE A 415 30.44 16.02 40.27
CA ILE A 415 30.44 17.06 39.24
C ILE A 415 31.88 17.56 39.11
N THR A 416 32.52 17.21 38.00
CA THR A 416 33.93 17.56 37.75
C THR A 416 34.02 18.85 36.96
N LEU A 417 34.79 19.83 37.45
CA LEU A 417 35.07 21.08 36.75
C LEU A 417 36.52 21.09 36.28
N THR A 418 36.75 21.31 35.00
CA THR A 418 38.10 21.40 34.42
C THR A 418 38.36 22.78 33.86
N GLY A 419 39.56 23.34 34.06
CA GLY A 419 39.96 24.62 33.45
C GLY A 419 39.35 25.88 34.09
N THR A 420 38.74 25.78 35.27
CA THR A 420 38.11 26.89 36.01
C THR A 420 37.07 27.66 35.16
N PRO A 421 35.97 27.01 34.76
CA PRO A 421 34.94 27.66 33.94
C PRO A 421 34.35 28.90 34.62
N ALA A 422 34.11 29.94 33.83
CA ALA A 422 33.52 31.20 34.30
C ALA A 422 32.01 31.23 34.04
N PHE A 423 31.24 31.67 35.03
CA PHE A 423 29.79 31.86 34.93
C PHE A 423 29.42 33.32 35.15
N GLY A 424 29.29 34.06 34.04
CA GLY A 424 29.17 35.52 34.05
C GLY A 424 27.92 36.10 34.72
N THR A 425 26.88 35.28 34.95
CA THR A 425 25.72 35.68 35.77
C THR A 425 25.77 35.00 37.13
N ALA A 426 25.63 33.67 37.16
CA ALA A 426 25.69 32.86 38.37
C ALA A 426 25.79 31.38 37.98
N PHE A 427 26.44 30.56 38.80
CA PHE A 427 26.50 29.11 38.57
C PHE A 427 25.10 28.48 38.58
N ALA A 428 24.27 28.80 39.58
CA ALA A 428 22.88 28.39 39.69
C ALA A 428 21.92 29.59 39.70
N TYR A 429 20.93 29.61 38.80
CA TYR A 429 19.94 30.70 38.72
C TYR A 429 18.49 30.19 38.72
N ALA A 430 17.68 30.61 39.69
CA ALA A 430 16.25 30.31 39.74
C ALA A 430 15.42 31.60 39.67
N ARG A 431 14.38 31.63 38.83
CA ARG A 431 13.41 32.73 38.79
C ARG A 431 12.03 32.29 38.35
N THR A 432 11.05 33.19 38.41
CA THR A 432 9.69 32.98 37.87
C THR A 432 9.09 31.65 38.32
N CYS A 433 9.06 31.41 39.63
CA CYS A 433 8.59 30.16 40.25
C CYS A 433 9.31 28.87 39.79
N GLY A 434 10.47 28.99 39.16
CA GLY A 434 11.32 27.83 38.83
C GLY A 434 11.94 27.25 40.10
N THR A 435 12.07 25.93 40.12
CA THR A 435 12.58 25.20 41.28
C THR A 435 13.77 24.33 40.90
N MET A 436 14.76 24.28 41.79
CA MET A 436 15.86 23.34 41.64
C MET A 436 16.19 22.67 42.98
N THR A 437 16.38 21.36 42.94
CA THR A 437 16.85 20.56 44.08
C THR A 437 18.20 19.99 43.72
N ILE A 438 19.25 20.57 44.30
CA ILE A 438 20.65 20.26 43.97
C ILE A 438 21.43 19.99 45.25
N GLY A 439 21.38 18.76 45.77
CA GLY A 439 21.90 18.41 47.09
C GLY A 439 22.78 17.17 47.13
N GLY A 440 23.69 17.09 48.11
CA GLY A 440 24.57 15.94 48.30
C GLY A 440 25.59 15.69 47.17
N ASN A 441 25.85 16.68 46.31
CA ASN A 441 26.81 16.57 45.21
C ASN A 441 28.23 16.90 45.69
N THR A 442 29.21 16.31 45.03
CA THR A 442 30.63 16.62 45.20
C THR A 442 31.14 17.40 44.00
N TYR A 443 31.66 18.60 44.22
CA TYR A 443 32.29 19.41 43.17
C TYR A 443 33.81 19.22 43.19
N ALA A 444 34.38 18.71 42.11
CA ALA A 444 35.81 18.50 41.96
C ALA A 444 36.39 19.52 40.97
N GLY A 445 37.03 20.58 41.48
CA GLY A 445 37.53 21.71 40.69
C GLY A 445 36.91 23.03 41.12
N ALA A 446 37.31 24.13 40.48
CA ALA A 446 36.84 25.48 40.79
C ALA A 446 36.06 26.10 39.62
N ALA A 447 35.32 27.17 39.88
CA ALA A 447 34.69 28.04 38.89
C ALA A 447 34.76 29.49 39.39
N THR A 448 34.66 30.45 38.47
CA THR A 448 34.53 31.89 38.80
C THR A 448 33.11 32.39 38.52
N GLY A 449 32.74 33.50 39.19
CA GLY A 449 31.41 34.08 39.12
C GLY A 449 30.58 33.85 40.39
N GLN A 450 29.36 34.35 40.37
CA GLN A 450 28.42 34.26 41.50
C GLN A 450 27.97 32.80 41.72
N ARG A 451 27.98 32.32 42.96
CA ARG A 451 27.60 30.93 43.29
C ARG A 451 26.14 30.62 42.97
N TYR A 452 25.24 31.54 43.32
CA TYR A 452 23.82 31.40 43.01
C TYR A 452 23.14 32.76 42.94
N HIS A 453 22.04 32.81 42.19
CA HIS A 453 21.09 33.91 42.25
C HIS A 453 19.68 33.32 42.27
N THR A 454 18.79 33.83 43.11
CA THR A 454 17.39 33.42 43.11
C THR A 454 16.48 34.63 43.24
N ALA A 455 15.50 34.74 42.35
CA ALA A 455 14.61 35.89 42.26
C ALA A 455 13.18 35.47 41.92
N GLN A 456 12.20 36.39 42.00
CA GLN A 456 10.83 36.19 41.48
C GLN A 456 10.20 34.86 41.92
N ASN A 457 10.24 34.58 43.23
CA ASN A 457 9.75 33.35 43.86
C ASN A 457 10.43 32.05 43.35
N GLY A 458 11.62 32.14 42.77
CA GLY A 458 12.44 30.97 42.45
C GLY A 458 12.96 30.29 43.72
N VAL A 459 13.19 28.98 43.64
CA VAL A 459 13.69 28.19 44.79
C VAL A 459 14.92 27.40 44.37
N ILE A 460 15.98 27.54 45.17
CA ILE A 460 17.19 26.71 45.09
C ILE A 460 17.32 25.96 46.41
N ASN A 461 17.09 24.65 46.38
CA ASN A 461 17.23 23.76 47.55
C ASN A 461 18.50 22.93 47.43
N THR A 462 19.47 23.22 48.27
CA THR A 462 20.76 22.52 48.35
C THR A 462 20.79 21.38 49.36
N VAL A 463 19.67 21.15 50.06
CA VAL A 463 19.56 20.11 51.10
C VAL A 463 20.62 20.33 52.19
N ALA A 464 20.64 21.54 52.75
CA ALA A 464 21.58 21.99 53.77
C ALA A 464 23.07 22.10 53.34
N GLY A 465 23.32 22.45 52.07
CA GLY A 465 24.68 22.64 51.53
C GLY A 465 25.39 23.93 52.00
N GLY A 466 24.63 24.90 52.53
CA GLY A 466 25.14 26.20 52.98
C GLY A 466 25.48 27.17 51.84
N ALA A 467 25.74 28.44 52.15
CA ALA A 467 25.87 29.52 51.15
C ALA A 467 27.07 29.36 50.17
N THR A 468 28.03 28.50 50.48
CA THR A 468 29.21 28.23 49.63
C THR A 468 29.12 26.93 48.85
N TYR A 469 27.95 26.27 48.85
CA TYR A 469 27.76 24.94 48.27
C TYR A 469 28.13 24.87 46.77
N PHE A 470 27.66 25.83 45.97
CA PHE A 470 27.98 25.89 44.55
C PHE A 470 29.37 26.46 44.28
N PRO A 471 30.09 26.01 43.23
CA PRO A 471 31.32 26.64 42.76
C PRO A 471 31.13 28.13 42.40
N GLY A 472 32.20 28.92 42.54
CA GLY A 472 32.20 30.36 42.29
C GLY A 472 33.12 31.11 43.25
N ASP A 473 33.59 32.30 42.85
CA ASP A 473 34.43 33.18 43.67
C ASP A 473 33.63 34.35 44.29
N SER A 474 32.37 34.53 43.89
CA SER A 474 31.51 35.62 44.33
C SER A 474 30.30 35.12 45.11
N ALA A 475 29.91 35.84 46.18
CA ALA A 475 28.80 35.45 47.06
C ALA A 475 27.46 35.38 46.31
N GLY A 476 26.62 34.40 46.64
CA GLY A 476 25.27 34.27 46.07
C GLY A 476 24.32 35.36 46.57
N ALA A 477 23.20 35.54 45.87
CA ALA A 477 22.19 36.54 46.19
C ALA A 477 20.75 36.03 46.05
N THR A 478 19.87 36.58 46.87
CA THR A 478 18.41 36.36 46.88
C THR A 478 17.71 37.70 46.65
N ALA A 479 16.62 37.71 45.88
CA ALA A 479 15.83 38.91 45.60
C ALA A 479 14.35 38.56 45.37
N THR A 480 13.43 39.52 45.49
CA THR A 480 12.02 39.39 45.04
C THR A 480 11.37 38.03 45.41
N GLY A 481 11.44 37.65 46.69
CA GLY A 481 10.85 36.40 47.20
C GLY A 481 11.59 35.10 46.83
N GLY A 482 12.74 35.19 46.15
CA GLY A 482 13.59 34.03 45.85
C GLY A 482 14.16 33.41 47.12
N GLN A 483 14.19 32.08 47.18
CA GLN A 483 14.66 31.31 48.34
C GLN A 483 15.87 30.45 47.99
N TYR A 484 16.83 30.43 48.91
CA TYR A 484 17.99 29.55 48.89
C TYR A 484 17.99 28.80 50.22
N ILE A 485 17.82 27.48 50.18
CA ILE A 485 17.61 26.61 51.36
C ILE A 485 18.53 25.40 51.39
#